data_AF-A0A2Z6QVI8-F1
#
_entry.id   AF-A0A2Z6QVI8-F1
#
_cell.length_a   1.000
_cell.length_b   1.000
_cell.length_c   1.000
_cell.angle_alpha   90.00
_cell.angle_beta   90.00
_cell.angle_gamma   90.00
#
_symmetry.space_group_name_H-M   'P 1'
#
loop_
_entity.id
_entity.type
_entity.pdbx_description
1 polymer ?
#
loop_
_entity_poly.entity_id
_entity_poly.type
_entity_poly.pdbx_seq_one_letter_code
_entity_poly.pdbx_strand_id
1 'polypeptide(L)'
;MGNFNLGETDREIDYKNTGAIILCFALDDPQTLINIEKMWIPDIKKNFPYKMPPLLLIGNNKQLQDSIPIIESENFSYGFFLKKVEEERNRGKEFVSREQAEAVANRIGAIGYMEVNPMNKKNCNNVFDKITLACIPKVRRPHNEKDPFAETRIR
;
A
#
# COMPACT_ATOMS: atom_id res chain seq x y z
N MET A 1 -15.67 -8.93 28.63
CA MET A 1 -16.04 -7.63 28.02
C MET A 1 -14.89 -6.69 28.25
N GLY A 2 -14.32 -6.09 27.19
CA GLY A 2 -13.08 -5.31 27.27
C GLY A 2 -13.24 -4.06 28.15
N ASN A 3 -12.20 -3.73 28.90
CA ASN A 3 -12.12 -2.48 29.66
C ASN A 3 -11.81 -1.34 28.69
N PHE A 4 -12.84 -0.60 28.27
CA PHE A 4 -12.70 0.60 27.46
C PHE A 4 -12.41 1.80 28.36
N ASN A 5 -11.32 2.53 28.13
CA ASN A 5 -11.07 3.81 28.80
C ASN A 5 -11.92 4.90 28.14
N LEU A 6 -12.50 5.78 28.95
CA LEU A 6 -13.34 6.89 28.46
C LEU A 6 -12.51 7.82 27.56
N GLY A 7 -12.79 7.81 26.25
CA GLY A 7 -12.12 8.66 25.26
C GLY A 7 -11.19 7.93 24.27
N GLU A 8 -10.96 6.62 24.41
CA GLU A 8 -10.28 5.82 23.37
C GLU A 8 -11.25 5.56 22.21
N THR A 9 -10.83 5.82 20.97
CA THR A 9 -11.59 5.37 19.79
C THR A 9 -11.39 3.87 19.56
N ASP A 10 -12.34 3.17 18.94
CA ASP A 10 -12.21 1.73 18.62
C ASP A 10 -10.89 1.41 17.89
N ARG A 11 -10.43 2.33 17.03
CA ARG A 11 -9.16 2.21 16.30
C ARG A 11 -7.92 2.30 17.19
N GLU A 12 -7.95 3.14 18.23
CA GLU A 12 -6.82 3.26 19.16
C GLU A 12 -6.59 1.95 19.95
N ILE A 13 -7.67 1.18 20.16
CA ILE A 13 -7.62 -0.11 20.83
C ILE A 13 -7.02 -1.17 19.92
N ASP A 14 -7.37 -1.15 18.63
CA ASP A 14 -6.85 -2.10 17.63
C ASP A 14 -5.34 -1.99 17.40
N TYR A 15 -4.72 -0.84 17.72
CA TYR A 15 -3.27 -0.68 17.65
C TYR A 15 -2.51 -1.42 18.75
N LYS A 16 -3.18 -1.81 19.86
CA LYS A 16 -2.55 -2.56 20.94
C LYS A 16 -2.14 -3.95 20.42
N ASN A 17 -0.84 -4.25 20.49
CA ASN A 17 -0.23 -5.51 20.00
C ASN A 17 -0.28 -5.72 18.47
N THR A 18 -0.38 -4.66 17.66
CA THR A 18 -0.26 -4.78 16.20
C THR A 18 1.16 -5.16 15.76
N GLY A 19 1.31 -6.28 15.04
CA GLY A 19 2.59 -6.74 14.50
C GLY A 19 2.96 -6.19 13.12
N ALA A 20 1.99 -5.65 12.38
CA ALA A 20 2.14 -5.13 11.02
C ALA A 20 1.00 -4.16 10.69
N ILE A 21 1.28 -3.21 9.80
CA ILE A 21 0.30 -2.23 9.31
C ILE A 21 0.18 -2.38 7.80
N ILE A 22 -1.05 -2.58 7.32
CA ILE A 22 -1.38 -2.46 5.89
C ILE A 22 -2.22 -1.20 5.76
N LEU A 23 -1.73 -0.24 4.98
CA LEU A 23 -2.40 1.02 4.78
C LEU A 23 -2.85 1.14 3.32
N CYS A 24 -4.13 1.37 3.11
CA CYS A 24 -4.74 1.30 1.79
C CYS A 24 -5.26 2.66 1.33
N PHE A 25 -5.15 2.92 0.03
CA PHE A 25 -5.83 4.01 -0.67
C PHE A 25 -6.46 3.48 -1.97
N ALA A 26 -7.33 4.27 -2.59
CA ALA A 26 -7.99 3.92 -3.85
C ALA A 26 -7.26 4.58 -5.02
N LEU A 27 -6.86 3.79 -6.03
CA LEU A 27 -6.15 4.31 -7.22
C LEU A 27 -6.99 5.32 -8.01
N ASP A 28 -8.32 5.16 -8.01
CA ASP A 28 -9.31 6.02 -8.65
C ASP A 28 -9.69 7.26 -7.81
N ASP A 29 -9.11 7.42 -6.62
CA ASP A 29 -9.33 8.60 -5.78
C ASP A 29 -8.03 9.13 -5.14
N PRO A 30 -7.33 10.07 -5.82
CA PRO A 30 -6.09 10.67 -5.30
C PRO A 30 -6.22 11.31 -3.92
N GLN A 31 -7.41 11.76 -3.54
CA GLN A 31 -7.64 12.33 -2.20
C GLN A 31 -7.38 11.29 -1.11
N THR A 32 -7.67 10.02 -1.36
CA THR A 32 -7.41 8.95 -0.40
C THR A 32 -5.91 8.74 -0.16
N LEU A 33 -5.07 8.91 -1.19
CA LEU A 33 -3.61 8.91 -1.05
C LEU A 33 -3.12 10.11 -0.24
N ILE A 34 -3.66 11.31 -0.49
CA ILE A 34 -3.32 12.52 0.28
C ILE A 34 -3.64 12.33 1.76
N ASN A 35 -4.76 11.67 2.07
CA ASN A 35 -5.17 11.40 3.45
C ASN A 35 -4.21 10.45 4.18
N ILE A 36 -3.46 9.60 3.47
CA ILE A 36 -2.41 8.74 4.05
C ILE A 36 -1.42 9.58 4.84
N GLU A 37 -0.85 10.60 4.21
CA GLU A 37 0.16 11.44 4.83
C GLU A 37 -0.45 12.43 5.83
N LYS A 38 -1.61 13.00 5.51
CA LYS A 38 -2.22 14.08 6.30
C LYS A 38 -2.95 13.61 7.56
N MET A 39 -3.49 12.40 7.55
CA MET A 39 -4.37 11.91 8.62
C MET A 39 -3.89 10.59 9.19
N TRP A 40 -3.71 9.58 8.33
CA TRP A 40 -3.49 8.20 8.79
C TRP A 40 -2.12 8.01 9.43
N ILE A 41 -1.06 8.55 8.84
CA ILE A 41 0.29 8.43 9.39
C ILE A 41 0.44 9.16 10.73
N PRO A 42 -0.05 10.41 10.90
CA PRO A 42 -0.08 11.05 12.21
C PRO A 42 -0.82 10.23 13.29
N ASP A 43 -2.00 9.70 12.94
CA ASP A 43 -2.80 8.86 13.85
C ASP A 43 -2.06 7.57 14.26
N ILE A 44 -1.47 6.87 13.30
CA ILE A 44 -0.67 5.67 13.56
C ILE A 44 0.54 6.01 14.44
N LYS A 45 1.31 7.06 14.09
CA LYS A 45 2.53 7.42 14.83
C LYS A 45 2.24 7.80 16.27
N LYS A 46 1.08 8.42 16.57
CA LYS A 46 0.63 8.71 17.94
C LYS A 46 0.57 7.44 18.80
N ASN A 47 0.20 6.31 18.20
CA ASN A 47 0.04 5.02 18.88
C ASN A 47 1.33 4.19 18.97
N PHE A 48 2.39 4.57 18.24
CA PHE A 48 3.68 3.85 18.24
C PHE A 48 4.88 4.79 18.49
N PRO A 49 5.03 5.36 19.71
CA PRO A 49 6.03 6.39 19.98
C PRO A 49 7.48 5.89 19.95
N TYR A 50 7.73 4.60 20.20
CA TYR A 50 9.09 4.04 20.28
C TYR A 50 9.53 3.34 18.99
N LYS A 51 8.63 2.55 18.39
CA LYS A 51 8.92 1.76 17.20
C LYS A 51 7.65 1.46 16.44
N MET A 52 7.61 1.88 15.18
CA MET A 52 6.52 1.55 14.27
C MET A 52 6.65 0.10 13.78
N PRO A 53 5.55 -0.68 13.73
CA PRO A 53 5.54 -1.96 13.02
C PRO A 53 5.86 -1.79 11.53
N PRO A 54 6.27 -2.86 10.82
CA PRO A 54 6.37 -2.82 9.37
C PRO A 54 5.07 -2.31 8.75
N LEU A 55 5.17 -1.35 7.84
CA LEU A 55 4.04 -0.73 7.15
C LEU A 55 4.12 -1.01 5.66
N LEU A 56 3.06 -1.53 5.04
CA LEU A 56 2.96 -1.71 3.60
C LEU A 56 1.86 -0.81 3.04
N LEU A 57 2.19 -0.01 2.02
CA LEU A 57 1.21 0.84 1.33
C LEU A 57 0.56 0.07 0.17
N ILE A 58 -0.77 0.16 0.07
CA ILE A 58 -1.56 -0.55 -0.93
C ILE A 58 -2.44 0.40 -1.72
N GLY A 59 -2.33 0.36 -3.05
CA GLY A 59 -3.26 1.00 -3.98
C GLY A 59 -4.31 0.00 -4.43
N ASN A 60 -5.56 0.15 -3.99
CA ASN A 60 -6.68 -0.71 -4.37
C ASN A 60 -7.32 -0.26 -5.68
N ASN A 61 -8.26 -1.07 -6.17
CA ASN A 61 -9.09 -0.80 -7.35
C ASN A 61 -8.32 -0.85 -8.68
N LYS A 62 -7.23 -1.61 -8.73
CA LYS A 62 -6.43 -1.77 -9.96
C LYS A 62 -7.27 -2.21 -11.17
N GLN A 63 -8.31 -3.01 -10.96
CA GLN A 63 -9.23 -3.43 -12.02
C GLN A 63 -9.90 -2.27 -12.76
N LEU A 64 -10.13 -1.13 -12.10
CA LEU A 64 -10.73 0.04 -12.74
C LEU A 64 -9.74 0.65 -13.74
N GLN A 65 -8.47 0.75 -13.36
CA GLN A 65 -7.40 1.21 -14.23
C GLN A 65 -7.15 0.22 -15.39
N ASP A 66 -7.07 -1.09 -15.10
CA ASP A 66 -6.82 -2.14 -16.11
C ASP A 66 -7.99 -2.29 -17.10
N SER A 67 -9.22 -1.90 -16.70
CA SER A 67 -10.40 -1.98 -17.55
C SER A 67 -10.49 -0.87 -18.60
N ILE A 68 -9.59 0.12 -18.55
CA ILE A 68 -9.49 1.19 -19.54
C ILE A 68 -8.79 0.60 -20.78
N PRO A 69 -9.49 0.43 -21.91
CA PRO A 69 -8.87 0.02 -23.17
C PRO A 69 -7.78 1.01 -23.56
N ILE A 70 -6.55 0.52 -23.70
CA ILE A 70 -5.45 1.26 -24.31
C ILE A 70 -5.73 1.27 -25.82
N ILE A 71 -6.29 2.36 -26.34
CA ILE A 71 -6.50 2.50 -27.79
C ILE A 71 -5.22 3.06 -28.41
N GLU A 72 -4.44 2.19 -29.05
CA GLU A 72 -3.22 2.54 -29.79
C GLU A 72 -3.43 2.68 -31.31
N SER A 73 -4.65 2.52 -31.85
CA SER A 73 -4.87 2.48 -33.30
C SER A 73 -5.85 3.54 -33.84
N GLU A 74 -5.45 4.22 -34.91
CA GLU A 74 -6.14 5.34 -35.58
C GLU A 74 -7.48 5.02 -36.29
N ASN A 75 -7.96 3.77 -36.26
CA ASN A 75 -9.08 3.31 -37.12
C ASN A 75 -10.38 2.91 -36.40
N PHE A 76 -10.55 3.24 -35.12
CA PHE A 76 -11.81 2.97 -34.39
C PHE A 76 -12.54 4.28 -34.08
N SER A 77 -13.85 4.35 -34.33
CA SER A 77 -14.65 5.59 -34.23
C SER A 77 -14.57 6.20 -32.82
N TYR A 78 -13.68 7.18 -32.71
CA TYR A 78 -13.22 7.84 -31.49
C TYR A 78 -14.36 8.50 -30.70
N GLY A 79 -15.39 8.99 -31.39
CA GLY A 79 -16.45 9.80 -30.80
C GLY A 79 -17.43 9.05 -29.87
N PHE A 80 -17.71 7.77 -30.09
CA PHE A 80 -18.66 7.02 -29.23
C PHE A 80 -17.99 6.44 -27.99
N PHE A 81 -16.75 5.94 -28.14
CA PHE A 81 -15.96 5.43 -27.04
C PHE A 81 -15.50 6.55 -26.10
N LEU A 82 -15.01 7.67 -26.64
CA LEU A 82 -14.67 8.83 -25.82
C LEU A 82 -15.86 9.39 -25.10
N LYS A 83 -17.06 9.41 -25.68
CA LYS A 83 -18.24 9.91 -24.99
C LYS A 83 -18.60 9.06 -23.75
N LYS A 84 -18.44 7.74 -23.84
CA LYS A 84 -18.64 6.83 -22.70
C LYS A 84 -17.52 6.96 -21.66
N VAL A 85 -16.27 7.12 -22.10
CA VAL A 85 -15.13 7.38 -21.22
C VAL A 85 -15.21 8.77 -20.59
N GLU A 86 -15.66 9.80 -21.30
CA GLU A 86 -15.89 11.17 -20.82
C GLU A 86 -17.09 11.25 -19.89
N GLU A 87 -18.13 10.45 -20.09
CA GLU A 87 -19.25 10.33 -19.14
C GLU A 87 -18.78 9.72 -17.79
N GLU A 88 -17.86 8.74 -17.82
CA GLU A 88 -17.22 8.18 -16.61
C GLU A 88 -16.11 9.11 -16.05
N ARG A 89 -15.37 9.80 -16.93
CA ARG A 89 -14.26 10.73 -16.65
C ARG A 89 -14.75 12.14 -16.28
N ASN A 90 -16.02 12.45 -16.48
CA ASN A 90 -16.71 13.63 -15.95
C ASN A 90 -16.79 13.62 -14.41
N ARG A 91 -16.27 12.56 -13.75
CA ARG A 91 -15.91 12.57 -12.33
C ARG A 91 -14.52 13.15 -12.01
N GLY A 92 -13.76 13.61 -13.01
CA GLY A 92 -12.62 14.53 -12.86
C GLY A 92 -11.45 14.05 -12.00
N LYS A 93 -11.30 12.76 -11.74
CA LYS A 93 -10.17 12.24 -10.94
C LYS A 93 -9.23 11.44 -11.84
N GLU A 94 -8.04 11.97 -12.06
CA GLU A 94 -6.93 11.21 -12.63
C GLU A 94 -6.57 10.07 -11.67
N PHE A 95 -6.23 8.90 -12.21
CA PHE A 95 -5.72 7.80 -11.39
C PHE A 95 -4.38 8.20 -10.77
N VAL A 96 -4.14 7.74 -9.55
CA VAL A 96 -2.84 7.87 -8.90
C VAL A 96 -1.80 7.12 -9.71
N SER A 97 -0.72 7.80 -10.08
CA SER A 97 0.40 7.15 -10.76
C SER A 97 1.21 6.31 -9.78
N ARG A 98 1.85 5.26 -10.30
CA ARG A 98 2.71 4.40 -9.49
C ARG A 98 3.85 5.17 -8.84
N GLU A 99 4.46 6.10 -9.57
CA GLU A 99 5.55 6.95 -9.09
C GLU A 99 5.10 7.85 -7.93
N GLN A 100 3.89 8.42 -8.03
CA GLN A 100 3.30 9.22 -6.96
C GLN A 100 3.11 8.38 -5.69
N ALA A 101 2.56 7.17 -5.83
CA ALA A 101 2.32 6.27 -4.70
C ALA A 101 3.63 5.74 -4.08
N GLU A 102 4.63 5.40 -4.89
CA GLU A 102 5.96 4.99 -4.43
C GLU A 102 6.67 6.14 -3.69
N ALA A 103 6.53 7.37 -4.17
CA ALA A 103 7.07 8.54 -3.48
C ALA A 103 6.43 8.72 -2.09
N VAL A 104 5.10 8.52 -1.96
CA VAL A 104 4.41 8.52 -0.67
C VAL A 104 4.90 7.37 0.22
N ALA A 105 4.99 6.15 -0.31
CA ALA A 105 5.46 4.98 0.42
C ALA A 105 6.84 5.22 1.05
N ASN A 106 7.75 5.83 0.30
CA ASN A 106 9.07 6.21 0.79
C ASN A 106 9.01 7.27 1.90
N ARG A 107 8.21 8.33 1.73
CA ARG A 107 8.06 9.39 2.74
C ARG A 107 7.49 8.91 4.07
N ILE A 108 6.57 7.95 4.03
CA ILE A 108 5.93 7.41 5.23
C ILE A 108 6.72 6.28 5.90
N GLY A 109 7.84 5.85 5.30
CA GLY A 109 8.67 4.76 5.81
C GLY A 109 8.05 3.37 5.61
N ALA A 110 7.24 3.20 4.56
CA ALA A 110 6.72 1.89 4.20
C ALA A 110 7.84 0.95 3.74
N ILE A 111 7.69 -0.34 3.99
CA ILE A 111 8.58 -1.39 3.47
C ILE A 111 8.42 -1.59 1.95
N GLY A 112 7.39 -0.99 1.36
CA GLY A 112 7.14 -0.98 -0.07
C GLY A 112 5.72 -0.55 -0.42
N TYR A 113 5.43 -0.63 -1.72
CA TYR A 113 4.14 -0.34 -2.32
C TYR A 113 3.68 -1.52 -3.18
N MET A 114 2.37 -1.77 -3.24
CA MET A 114 1.74 -2.72 -4.16
C MET A 114 0.37 -2.22 -4.64
N GLU A 115 0.04 -2.50 -5.90
CA GLU A 115 -1.30 -2.28 -6.46
C GLU A 115 -2.10 -3.57 -6.47
N VAL A 116 -3.34 -3.50 -6.00
CA VAL A 116 -4.19 -4.66 -5.72
C VAL A 116 -5.51 -4.54 -6.45
N ASN A 117 -5.88 -5.61 -7.13
CA ASN A 117 -7.27 -5.88 -7.47
C ASN A 117 -7.87 -6.71 -6.31
N PRO A 118 -8.78 -6.16 -5.50
CA PRO A 118 -9.33 -6.85 -4.33
C PRO A 118 -10.11 -8.12 -4.69
N MET A 119 -10.58 -8.24 -5.94
CA MET A 119 -11.27 -9.43 -6.44
C MET A 119 -10.30 -10.56 -6.81
N ASN A 120 -9.00 -10.26 -6.94
CA ASN A 120 -7.97 -11.25 -7.25
C ASN A 120 -7.33 -11.80 -5.96
N LYS A 121 -7.80 -12.97 -5.51
CA LYS A 121 -7.31 -13.65 -4.30
C LYS A 121 -5.78 -13.82 -4.25
N LYS A 122 -5.14 -14.12 -5.40
CA LYS A 122 -3.68 -14.28 -5.46
C LYS A 122 -2.97 -12.97 -5.17
N ASN A 123 -3.47 -11.87 -5.72
CA ASN A 123 -2.90 -10.55 -5.48
C ASN A 123 -3.03 -10.16 -3.98
N CYS A 124 -4.20 -10.40 -3.37
CA CYS A 124 -4.40 -10.21 -1.94
C CYS A 124 -3.46 -11.08 -1.09
N ASN A 125 -3.28 -12.36 -1.42
CA ASN A 125 -2.37 -13.24 -0.68
C ASN A 125 -0.93 -12.72 -0.73
N ASN A 126 -0.46 -12.23 -1.88
CA ASN A 126 0.89 -11.67 -1.99
C ASN A 126 1.13 -10.46 -1.06
N VAL A 127 0.09 -9.66 -0.77
CA VAL A 127 0.17 -8.57 0.21
C VAL A 127 0.46 -9.12 1.60
N PHE A 128 -0.30 -10.14 2.02
CA PHE A 128 -0.13 -10.79 3.32
C PHE A 128 1.23 -11.48 3.43
N ASP A 129 1.64 -12.24 2.40
CA ASP A 129 2.94 -12.88 2.39
C ASP A 129 4.07 -11.87 2.56
N LYS A 130 4.02 -10.74 1.83
CA LYS A 130 5.04 -9.70 1.91
C LYS A 130 5.14 -9.07 3.30
N ILE A 131 4.01 -8.71 3.90
CA ILE A 131 4.02 -8.07 5.22
C ILE A 131 4.36 -9.06 6.34
N THR A 132 3.87 -10.31 6.25
CA THR A 132 4.21 -11.37 7.20
C THR A 132 5.70 -11.66 7.20
N LEU A 133 6.34 -11.75 6.02
CA LEU A 133 7.79 -11.93 5.93
C LEU A 133 8.57 -10.78 6.58
N ALA A 134 8.05 -9.55 6.54
CA ALA A 134 8.68 -8.40 7.19
C ALA A 134 8.57 -8.42 8.72
N CYS A 135 7.60 -9.14 9.28
CA CYS A 135 7.44 -9.33 10.72
C CYS A 135 8.38 -10.39 11.30
N ILE A 136 8.92 -11.29 10.48
CA ILE A 136 9.79 -12.37 10.93
C ILE A 136 11.18 -11.78 11.29
N PRO A 137 11.69 -12.02 12.51
CA PRO A 137 13.04 -11.61 12.87
C PRO A 137 14.06 -12.19 11.89
N LYS A 138 14.88 -11.33 11.28
CA LYS A 138 16.02 -11.82 10.49
C LYS A 138 16.95 -12.58 11.43
N VAL A 139 17.00 -13.90 11.31
CA VAL A 139 17.99 -14.72 12.01
C VAL A 139 19.36 -14.23 11.56
N ARG A 140 20.07 -13.51 12.42
CA ARG A 140 21.48 -13.24 12.21
C ARG A 140 22.18 -14.58 12.28
N ARG A 141 22.63 -15.12 11.15
CA ARG A 141 23.57 -16.24 11.17
C ARG A 141 24.75 -15.78 12.02
N PRO A 142 25.17 -16.51 13.06
CA PRO A 142 26.38 -16.19 13.78
C PRO A 142 27.51 -16.11 12.75
N HIS A 143 28.36 -15.08 12.86
CA HIS A 143 29.54 -14.97 12.02
C HIS A 143 30.39 -16.21 12.29
N ASN A 144 30.33 -17.17 11.39
CA ASN A 144 31.21 -18.32 11.41
C ASN A 144 32.44 -17.92 10.60
N GLU A 145 33.56 -17.69 11.29
CA GLU A 145 34.85 -17.39 10.64
C GLU A 145 35.28 -18.51 9.67
N LYS A 146 34.68 -19.71 9.79
CA LYS A 146 34.89 -20.84 8.87
C LYS A 146 33.87 -20.94 7.74
N ASP A 147 32.97 -19.97 7.57
CA ASP A 147 32.04 -19.95 6.43
C ASP A 147 32.78 -19.48 5.17
N PRO A 148 33.05 -20.38 4.20
CA PRO A 148 33.81 -20.05 3.00
C PRO A 148 33.08 -19.05 2.09
N PHE A 149 31.82 -18.73 2.37
CA PHE A 149 31.01 -17.76 1.60
C PHE A 149 30.84 -16.40 2.28
N ALA A 150 31.45 -16.19 3.46
CA ALA A 150 31.28 -14.96 4.24
C ALA A 150 31.74 -13.69 3.50
N GLU A 151 32.72 -13.80 2.61
CA GLU A 151 33.30 -12.67 1.86
C GLU A 151 32.51 -12.28 0.60
N THR A 152 31.50 -13.07 0.19
CA THR A 152 30.77 -12.83 -1.07
C THR A 152 29.73 -11.70 -1.00
N ARG A 153 29.76 -10.85 0.03
CA ARG A 153 28.90 -9.66 0.08
C ARG A 153 29.44 -8.61 -0.88
N ILE A 154 28.84 -8.55 -2.07
CA ILE A 154 29.01 -7.46 -3.04
C ILE A 154 28.74 -6.13 -2.30
N ARG A 155 29.72 -5.23 -2.35
CA ARG A 155 29.71 -3.90 -1.72
C ARG A 155 28.63 -2.99 -2.29
#